data_AF-A0A7Y3K2F7-F1
#
_entry.id   AF-A0A7Y3K2F7-F1
#
_cell.length_a   1.000
_cell.length_b   1.000
_cell.length_c   1.000
_cell.angle_alpha   90.00
_cell.angle_beta   90.00
_cell.angle_gamma   90.00
#
_symmetry.space_group_name_H-M   'P 1'
#
loop_
_entity.id
_entity.type
_entity.pdbx_description
1 polymer ?
#
loop_
_entity_poly.entity_id
_entity_poly.type
_entity_poly.pdbx_seq_one_letter_code
_entity_poly.pdbx_strand_id
1 'polypeptide(L)'
;MATIIHDFEPGILIACFGLAVTIAGAVLQPLTAVRFQQASDASWRYEQVRGAIENQRQQLEAIRESVALSDAAKQIAYRHKDREALRHAIREDIDKNDYEAAYWLTSEMERRFGSKQESAQFRDIIESSRRKFIETEVREALTHFDLLLKRFDWAACYREMEQLMKMFSFHPDIQRLPERVQNARDTHKRALLKEWKDAVSRDDVDRSVELLKQLDQYLTPGEAEGYKEIARDVFKKRLQQLGVQFALHVSDKNWPEAARIGQQIIDEFPNARIAAEVRDRMPIIREKATQAGSAVAI
;
A
#
# COMPACT_ATOMS: atom_id res chain seq x y z
N MET A 1 94.34 105.99 -28.62
CA MET A 1 95.03 106.73 -27.54
C MET A 1 94.11 106.74 -26.32
N ALA A 2 94.51 106.05 -25.24
CA ALA A 2 94.06 106.11 -23.84
C ALA A 2 92.57 105.89 -23.43
N THR A 3 92.32 104.68 -22.91
CA THR A 3 91.61 104.26 -21.68
C THR A 3 90.76 105.26 -20.87
N ILE A 4 89.49 104.92 -20.55
CA ILE A 4 88.89 105.03 -19.18
C ILE A 4 87.83 103.92 -19.01
N ILE A 5 88.08 103.03 -18.04
CA ILE A 5 87.17 102.02 -17.49
C ILE A 5 86.55 102.64 -16.23
N HIS A 6 85.22 102.59 -16.07
CA HIS A 6 84.57 102.82 -14.77
C HIS A 6 83.26 102.02 -14.63
N ASP A 7 83.36 101.00 -13.78
CA ASP A 7 82.41 100.50 -12.78
C ASP A 7 80.90 100.76 -12.96
N PHE A 8 80.16 99.67 -13.17
CA PHE A 8 78.71 99.60 -12.94
C PHE A 8 78.43 98.55 -11.85
N GLU A 9 77.76 98.97 -10.77
CA GLU A 9 77.69 98.27 -9.49
C GLU A 9 76.89 96.95 -9.50
N PRO A 10 77.45 95.83 -9.00
CA PRO A 10 76.77 94.53 -8.88
C PRO A 10 75.75 94.43 -7.72
N GLY A 11 75.44 95.53 -7.03
CA GLY A 11 74.65 95.52 -5.78
C GLY A 11 73.15 95.24 -5.95
N ILE A 12 72.55 95.59 -7.09
CA ILE A 12 71.08 95.57 -7.26
C ILE A 12 70.56 94.18 -7.70
N LEU A 13 71.38 93.36 -8.36
CA LEU A 13 70.97 92.02 -8.81
C LEU A 13 71.02 90.96 -7.70
N ILE A 14 71.86 91.14 -6.68
CA ILE A 14 71.99 90.19 -5.56
C ILE A 14 70.81 90.32 -4.59
N ALA A 15 70.28 91.54 -4.39
CA ALA A 15 69.14 91.78 -3.50
C ALA A 15 67.84 91.16 -4.02
N CYS A 16 67.58 91.22 -5.33
CA CYS A 16 66.37 90.65 -5.93
C CYS A 16 66.38 89.11 -5.94
N PHE A 17 67.56 88.48 -6.08
CA PHE A 17 67.68 87.02 -6.05
C PHE A 17 67.50 86.45 -4.64
N GLY A 18 68.03 87.14 -3.61
CA GLY A 18 67.85 86.73 -2.21
C GLY A 18 66.39 86.78 -1.74
N LEU A 19 65.62 87.75 -2.23
CA LEU A 19 64.22 87.93 -1.86
C LEU A 19 63.30 86.91 -2.57
N ALA A 20 63.60 86.53 -3.81
CA ALA A 20 62.87 85.47 -4.51
C ALA A 20 63.11 84.07 -3.90
N VAL A 21 64.34 83.77 -3.47
CA VAL A 21 64.68 82.48 -2.84
C VAL A 21 64.04 82.33 -1.46
N THR A 22 63.96 83.40 -0.69
CA THR A 22 63.31 83.38 0.64
C THR A 22 61.79 83.23 0.54
N ILE A 23 61.14 83.87 -0.43
CA ILE A 23 59.70 83.69 -0.67
C ILE A 23 59.39 82.29 -1.20
N ALA A 24 60.18 81.75 -2.13
CA ALA A 24 59.99 80.40 -2.64
C ALA A 24 60.22 79.32 -1.57
N GLY A 25 61.21 79.49 -0.69
CA GLY A 25 61.45 78.60 0.45
C GLY A 25 60.33 78.62 1.50
N ALA A 26 59.77 79.80 1.79
CA ALA A 26 58.69 79.95 2.76
C ALA A 26 57.36 79.33 2.30
N VAL A 27 57.12 79.22 0.99
CA VAL A 27 55.90 78.59 0.45
C VAL A 27 56.06 77.08 0.25
N LEU A 28 57.27 76.57 0.00
CA LEU A 28 57.50 75.14 -0.20
C LEU A 28 57.56 74.33 1.12
N GLN A 29 58.02 74.92 2.22
CA GLN A 29 58.10 74.24 3.53
C GLN A 29 56.75 73.78 4.11
N PRO A 30 55.64 74.56 4.08
CA PRO A 30 54.37 74.06 4.57
C PRO A 30 53.80 72.94 3.70
N LEU A 31 54.11 72.90 2.40
CA LEU A 31 53.61 71.89 1.46
C LEU A 31 54.25 70.51 1.66
N THR A 32 55.55 70.44 1.99
CA THR A 32 56.22 69.16 2.28
C THR A 32 55.89 68.65 3.68
N ALA A 33 55.71 69.54 4.66
CA ALA A 33 55.28 69.19 6.01
C ALA A 33 53.86 68.58 6.00
N VAL A 34 52.90 69.21 5.29
CA VAL A 34 51.52 68.70 5.19
C VAL A 34 51.46 67.33 4.49
N ARG A 35 52.30 67.07 3.49
CA ARG A 35 52.34 65.75 2.83
C ARG A 35 52.96 64.66 3.71
N PHE A 36 53.98 64.98 4.50
CA PHE A 36 54.56 64.01 5.44
C PHE A 36 53.62 63.72 6.61
N GLN A 37 52.85 64.72 7.04
CA GLN A 37 51.83 64.58 8.06
C GLN A 37 50.61 63.77 7.55
N GLN A 38 50.19 63.96 6.29
CA GLN A 38 49.17 63.11 5.67
C GLN A 38 49.62 61.65 5.47
N ALA A 39 50.89 61.41 5.13
CA ALA A 39 51.40 60.05 4.96
C ALA A 39 51.53 59.30 6.30
N SER A 40 51.90 59.99 7.38
CA SER A 40 51.93 59.43 8.73
C SER A 40 50.55 59.24 9.34
N ASP A 41 49.61 60.16 9.09
CA ASP A 41 48.20 59.99 9.49
C ASP A 41 47.54 58.83 8.75
N ALA A 42 47.89 58.61 7.48
CA ALA A 42 47.40 57.47 6.71
C ALA A 42 47.90 56.14 7.27
N SER A 43 49.21 56.00 7.54
CA SER A 43 49.76 54.75 8.08
C SER A 43 49.24 54.44 9.48
N TRP A 44 49.08 55.45 10.34
CA TRP A 44 48.42 55.32 11.65
C TRP A 44 46.97 54.84 11.53
N ARG A 45 46.19 55.40 10.59
CA ARG A 45 44.81 54.95 10.35
C ARG A 45 44.77 53.52 9.82
N TYR A 46 45.67 53.13 8.93
CA TYR A 46 45.77 51.74 8.45
C TYR A 46 46.12 50.78 9.59
N GLU A 47 47.03 51.14 10.48
CA GLU A 47 47.40 50.29 11.63
C GLU A 47 46.25 50.20 12.64
N GLN A 48 45.52 51.29 12.87
CA GLN A 48 44.29 51.26 13.69
C GLN A 48 43.20 50.37 13.09
N VAL A 49 42.92 50.50 11.79
CA VAL A 49 41.93 49.67 11.10
C VAL A 49 42.36 48.21 11.10
N ARG A 50 43.66 47.93 10.89
CA ARG A 50 44.21 46.59 10.94
C ARG A 50 44.12 45.98 12.34
N GLY A 51 44.45 46.74 13.38
CA GLY A 51 44.29 46.32 14.78
C GLY A 51 42.83 46.09 15.15
N ALA A 52 41.90 46.91 14.65
CA ALA A 52 40.47 46.72 14.86
C ALA A 52 39.94 45.46 14.15
N ILE A 53 40.38 45.18 12.92
CA ILE A 53 40.04 43.96 12.19
C ILE A 53 40.59 42.72 12.90
N GLU A 54 41.83 42.78 13.41
CA GLU A 54 42.43 41.67 14.15
C GLU A 54 41.71 41.41 15.47
N ASN A 55 41.30 42.47 16.18
CA ASN A 55 40.50 42.35 17.40
C ASN A 55 39.09 41.79 17.11
N GLN A 56 38.45 42.22 16.01
CA GLN A 56 37.18 41.65 15.57
C GLN A 56 37.31 40.17 15.19
N ARG A 57 38.41 39.80 14.52
CA ARG A 57 38.70 38.40 14.20
C ARG A 57 38.85 37.56 15.46
N GLN A 58 39.62 38.04 16.45
CA GLN A 58 39.78 37.36 17.74
C GLN A 58 38.45 37.22 18.50
N GLN A 59 37.61 38.25 18.48
CA GLN A 59 36.27 38.19 19.09
C GLN A 59 35.35 37.19 18.39
N LEU A 60 35.37 37.14 17.06
CA LEU A 60 34.59 36.15 16.29
C LEU A 60 35.07 34.72 16.55
N GLU A 61 36.38 34.54 16.70
CA GLU A 61 36.98 33.24 17.02
C GLU A 61 36.58 32.78 18.42
N ALA A 62 36.61 33.69 19.42
CA ALA A 62 36.13 33.42 20.77
C ALA A 62 34.62 33.16 20.85
N ILE A 63 33.80 33.88 20.08
CA ILE A 63 32.35 33.61 19.98
C ILE A 63 32.11 32.25 19.34
N ARG A 64 32.81 31.92 18.26
CA ARG A 64 32.70 30.62 17.58
C ARG A 64 33.07 29.48 18.52
N GLU A 65 34.15 29.63 19.29
CA GLU A 65 34.56 28.65 20.28
C GLU A 65 33.54 28.52 21.42
N SER A 66 33.03 29.63 21.95
CA SER A 66 31.98 29.61 22.98
C SER A 66 30.68 28.97 22.51
N VAL A 67 30.29 29.17 21.25
CA VAL A 67 29.10 28.54 20.66
C VAL A 67 29.34 27.04 20.49
N ALA A 68 30.50 26.64 19.96
CA ALA A 68 30.85 25.24 19.79
C ALA A 68 30.92 24.48 21.13
N LEU A 69 31.50 25.10 22.16
CA LEU A 69 31.54 24.56 23.53
C LEU A 69 30.15 24.46 24.15
N SER A 70 29.29 25.47 23.95
CA SER A 70 27.89 25.43 24.38
C SER A 70 27.12 24.28 23.71
N ASP A 71 27.28 24.09 22.41
CA ASP A 71 26.57 23.04 21.68
C ASP A 71 27.09 21.64 22.05
N ALA A 72 28.40 21.48 22.25
CA ALA A 72 28.97 20.25 22.79
C ALA A 72 28.50 19.97 24.22
N ALA A 73 28.42 20.99 25.09
CA ALA A 73 27.92 20.88 26.45
C ALA A 73 26.43 20.51 26.49
N LYS A 74 25.60 21.11 25.63
CA LYS A 74 24.17 20.74 25.46
C LYS A 74 24.04 19.30 25.00
N GLN A 75 24.80 18.88 24.00
CA GLN A 75 24.77 17.50 23.50
C GLN A 75 25.14 16.49 24.59
N ILE A 76 26.10 16.80 25.46
CA ILE A 76 26.47 15.92 26.58
C ILE A 76 25.38 15.94 27.67
N ALA A 77 24.88 17.12 28.04
CA ALA A 77 23.88 17.28 29.09
C ALA A 77 22.53 16.64 28.73
N TYR A 78 22.11 16.76 27.47
CA TYR A 78 20.84 16.21 26.98
C TYR A 78 20.95 14.82 26.37
N ARG A 79 22.15 14.24 26.28
CA ARG A 79 22.40 12.92 25.67
C ARG A 79 21.45 11.83 26.17
N HIS A 80 21.21 11.80 27.48
CA HIS A 80 20.31 10.81 28.09
C HIS A 80 18.85 11.02 27.66
N LYS A 81 18.39 12.26 27.72
CA LYS A 81 17.02 12.65 27.36
C LYS A 81 16.75 12.41 25.87
N ASP A 82 17.71 12.74 25.00
CA ASP A 82 17.59 12.52 23.56
C ASP A 82 17.56 11.03 23.22
N ARG A 83 18.34 10.21 23.92
CA ARG A 83 18.30 8.75 23.79
C ARG A 83 16.97 8.18 24.25
N GLU A 84 16.41 8.67 25.35
CA GLU A 84 15.09 8.25 25.84
C GLU A 84 13.96 8.67 24.90
N ALA A 85 14.01 9.90 24.37
CA ALA A 85 13.07 10.36 23.36
C ALA A 85 13.11 9.47 22.11
N LEU A 86 14.31 9.08 21.67
CA LEU A 86 14.48 8.19 20.52
C LEU A 86 13.94 6.78 20.80
N ARG A 87 14.16 6.22 21.99
CA ARG A 87 13.55 4.94 22.40
C ARG A 87 12.03 5.00 22.37
N HIS A 88 11.46 6.09 22.87
CA HIS A 88 10.01 6.28 22.87
C HIS A 88 9.47 6.36 21.44
N ALA A 89 10.10 7.15 20.58
CA ALA A 89 9.72 7.27 19.18
C ALA A 89 9.79 5.92 18.44
N ILE A 90 10.85 5.15 18.63
CA ILE A 90 10.99 3.80 18.04
C ILE A 90 9.83 2.89 18.50
N ARG A 91 9.49 2.90 19.79
CA ARG A 91 8.38 2.08 20.32
C ARG A 91 7.04 2.51 19.73
N GLU A 92 6.81 3.82 19.64
CA GLU A 92 5.59 4.37 19.06
C GLU A 92 5.45 3.98 17.58
N ASP A 93 6.53 4.01 16.79
CA ASP A 93 6.51 3.59 15.39
C ASP A 93 6.29 2.07 15.25
N ILE A 94 6.85 1.25 16.15
CA ILE A 94 6.56 -0.19 16.22
C ILE A 94 5.07 -0.43 16.51
N ASP A 95 4.50 0.29 17.48
CA ASP A 95 3.10 0.16 17.87
C ASP A 95 2.15 0.59 16.74
N LYS A 96 2.57 1.55 15.91
CA LYS A 96 1.85 1.99 14.70
C LYS A 96 2.06 1.08 13.49
N ASN A 97 2.88 0.05 13.60
CA ASN A 97 3.32 -0.82 12.50
C ASN A 97 4.12 -0.09 11.39
N ASP A 98 4.69 1.08 11.69
CA ASP A 98 5.62 1.78 10.79
C ASP A 98 7.06 1.27 11.00
N TYR A 99 7.29 0.04 10.55
CA TYR A 99 8.56 -0.65 10.78
C TYR A 99 9.74 0.01 10.04
N GLU A 100 9.50 0.67 8.91
CA GLU A 100 10.54 1.36 8.14
C GLU A 100 11.04 2.59 8.90
N ALA A 101 10.13 3.41 9.47
CA ALA A 101 10.49 4.52 10.33
C ALA A 101 11.24 4.04 11.59
N ALA A 102 10.75 2.98 12.23
CA ALA A 102 11.42 2.37 13.39
C ALA A 102 12.84 1.87 13.06
N TYR A 103 13.04 1.28 11.88
CA TYR A 103 14.36 0.85 11.40
C TYR A 103 15.32 2.01 11.16
N TRP A 104 14.81 3.09 10.57
CA TRP A 104 15.58 4.31 10.34
C TRP A 104 16.01 4.94 11.67
N LEU A 105 15.10 5.11 12.63
CA LEU A 105 15.39 5.66 13.96
C LEU A 105 16.39 4.78 14.74
N THR A 106 16.27 3.46 14.62
CA THR A 106 17.20 2.51 15.24
C THR A 106 18.62 2.63 14.65
N SER A 107 18.72 2.83 13.33
CA SER A 107 20.00 3.06 12.66
C SER A 107 20.62 4.41 13.05
N GLU A 108 19.79 5.44 13.24
CA GLU A 108 20.22 6.74 13.72
C GLU A 108 20.68 6.70 15.19
N MET A 109 20.04 5.87 16.02
CA MET A 109 20.46 5.60 17.39
C MET A 109 21.87 5.00 17.45
N GLU A 110 22.16 4.03 16.56
CA GLU A 110 23.48 3.42 16.43
C GLU A 110 24.53 4.46 16.02
N ARG A 111 24.20 5.31 15.03
CA ARG A 111 25.10 6.32 14.46
C ARG A 111 25.41 7.46 15.42
N ARG A 112 24.40 8.03 16.09
CA ARG A 112 24.56 9.20 16.98
C ARG A 112 25.13 8.84 18.34
N PHE A 113 24.70 7.72 18.92
CA PHE A 113 25.00 7.39 20.31
C PHE A 113 25.98 6.22 20.48
N GLY A 114 26.35 5.52 19.40
CA GLY A 114 27.26 4.37 19.42
C GLY A 114 26.67 3.12 20.12
N SER A 115 25.35 3.11 20.37
CA SER A 115 24.67 2.08 21.17
C SER A 115 24.29 0.86 20.33
N LYS A 116 25.31 0.12 19.86
CA LYS A 116 25.14 -1.03 18.96
C LYS A 116 24.27 -2.15 19.55
N GLN A 117 24.48 -2.48 20.82
CA GLN A 117 23.74 -3.56 21.49
C GLN A 117 22.24 -3.26 21.58
N GLU A 118 21.89 -2.04 21.96
CA GLU A 118 20.50 -1.61 22.07
C GLU A 118 19.83 -1.52 20.70
N SER A 119 20.57 -1.06 19.69
CA SER A 119 20.06 -1.01 18.31
C SER A 119 19.76 -2.41 17.78
N ALA A 120 20.62 -3.39 18.09
CA ALA A 120 20.35 -4.79 17.76
C ALA A 120 19.08 -5.31 18.45
N GLN A 121 18.87 -5.01 19.74
CA GLN A 121 17.64 -5.39 20.46
C GLN A 121 16.39 -4.81 19.81
N PHE A 122 16.40 -3.52 19.42
CA PHE A 122 15.25 -2.93 18.73
C PHE A 122 15.01 -3.55 17.35
N ARG A 123 16.07 -3.89 16.58
CA ARG A 123 15.92 -4.63 15.32
C ARG A 123 15.22 -5.98 15.55
N ASP A 124 15.61 -6.73 16.58
CA ASP A 124 14.96 -8.00 16.92
C ASP A 124 13.48 -7.81 17.30
N ILE A 125 13.17 -6.75 18.06
CA ILE A 125 11.80 -6.40 18.44
C ILE A 125 10.98 -6.02 17.20
N ILE A 126 11.50 -5.16 16.33
CA ILE A 126 10.84 -4.75 15.07
C ILE A 126 10.54 -5.97 14.21
N GLU A 127 11.54 -6.83 13.99
CA GLU A 127 11.36 -8.05 13.22
C GLU A 127 10.33 -9.00 13.82
N SER A 128 10.37 -9.19 15.14
CA SER A 128 9.39 -10.04 15.83
C SER A 128 7.97 -9.48 15.74
N SER A 129 7.82 -8.15 15.80
CA SER A 129 6.52 -7.46 15.72
C SER A 129 5.97 -7.53 14.30
N ARG A 130 6.81 -7.25 13.30
CA ARG A 130 6.47 -7.37 11.88
C ARG A 130 6.04 -8.79 11.51
N ARG A 131 6.76 -9.82 11.98
CA ARG A 131 6.37 -11.22 11.75
C ARG A 131 4.99 -11.52 12.36
N LYS A 132 4.76 -11.12 13.61
CA LYS A 132 3.45 -11.31 14.28
C LYS A 132 2.31 -10.59 13.55
N PHE A 133 2.56 -9.39 13.03
CA PHE A 133 1.60 -8.64 12.25
C PHE A 133 1.23 -9.40 10.96
N ILE A 134 2.23 -9.82 10.18
CA ILE A 134 2.01 -10.62 8.96
C ILE A 134 1.27 -11.92 9.28
N GLU A 135 1.65 -12.63 10.35
CA GLU A 135 0.95 -13.85 10.77
C GLU A 135 -0.52 -13.60 11.14
N THR A 136 -0.82 -12.45 11.73
CA THR A 136 -2.19 -12.08 12.12
C THR A 136 -3.03 -11.75 10.89
N GLU A 137 -2.51 -10.91 9.99
CA GLU A 137 -3.15 -10.59 8.70
C GLU A 137 -3.42 -11.84 7.86
N VAL A 138 -2.43 -12.75 7.77
CA VAL A 138 -2.59 -14.02 7.07
C VAL A 138 -3.66 -14.88 7.74
N ARG A 139 -3.69 -14.95 9.07
CA ARG A 139 -4.71 -15.73 9.79
C ARG A 139 -6.12 -15.19 9.56
N GLU A 140 -6.29 -13.87 9.55
CA GLU A 140 -7.58 -13.24 9.29
C GLU A 140 -8.05 -13.49 7.85
N ALA A 141 -7.15 -13.32 6.88
CA ALA A 141 -7.40 -13.65 5.49
C ALA A 141 -7.77 -15.13 5.30
N LEU A 142 -7.06 -16.05 5.96
CA LEU A 142 -7.37 -17.48 5.93
C LEU A 142 -8.74 -17.78 6.57
N THR A 143 -9.13 -17.05 7.61
CA THR A 143 -10.45 -17.20 8.23
C THR A 143 -11.57 -16.79 7.27
N HIS A 144 -11.39 -15.67 6.56
CA HIS A 144 -12.29 -15.24 5.49
C HIS A 144 -12.37 -16.29 4.36
N PHE A 145 -11.22 -16.79 3.93
CA PHE A 145 -11.12 -17.83 2.92
C PHE A 145 -11.85 -19.12 3.31
N ASP A 146 -11.72 -19.56 4.57
CA ASP A 146 -12.41 -20.75 5.08
C ASP A 146 -13.94 -20.58 5.12
N LEU A 147 -14.44 -19.34 5.28
CA LEU A 147 -15.87 -19.07 5.14
C LEU A 147 -16.34 -19.21 3.69
N LEU A 148 -15.53 -18.78 2.71
CA LEU A 148 -15.84 -18.97 1.29
C LEU A 148 -15.87 -20.46 0.93
N LEU A 149 -14.91 -21.24 1.42
CA LEU A 149 -14.89 -22.69 1.23
C LEU A 149 -16.15 -23.37 1.78
N LYS A 150 -16.63 -22.97 2.96
CA LYS A 150 -17.86 -23.51 3.57
C LYS A 150 -19.13 -23.18 2.77
N ARG A 151 -19.14 -22.08 2.02
CA ARG A 151 -20.26 -21.68 1.16
C ARG A 151 -20.24 -22.35 -0.22
N PHE A 152 -19.18 -23.09 -0.55
CA PHE A 152 -18.98 -23.71 -1.86
C PHE A 152 -18.95 -22.70 -3.04
N ASP A 153 -18.60 -21.43 -2.78
CA ASP A 153 -18.38 -20.44 -3.84
C ASP A 153 -16.94 -20.56 -4.37
N TRP A 154 -16.74 -21.53 -5.26
CA TRP A 154 -15.42 -21.84 -5.81
C TRP A 154 -14.83 -20.68 -6.61
N ALA A 155 -15.65 -19.93 -7.33
CA ALA A 155 -15.21 -18.79 -8.13
C ALA A 155 -14.62 -17.68 -7.25
N ALA A 156 -15.29 -17.38 -6.13
CA ALA A 156 -14.75 -16.45 -5.14
C ALA A 156 -13.47 -17.00 -4.48
N CYS A 157 -13.43 -18.30 -4.14
CA CYS A 157 -12.24 -18.92 -3.56
C CYS A 157 -11.01 -18.79 -4.46
N TYR A 158 -11.13 -19.07 -5.77
CA TYR A 158 -10.00 -18.95 -6.70
C TYR A 158 -9.48 -17.51 -6.84
N ARG A 159 -10.38 -16.51 -6.86
CA ARG A 159 -9.99 -15.09 -6.91
C ARG A 159 -9.24 -14.68 -5.65
N GLU A 160 -9.78 -15.01 -4.48
CA GLU A 160 -9.18 -14.69 -3.18
C GLU A 160 -7.80 -15.37 -3.04
N MET A 161 -7.71 -16.64 -3.42
CA MET A 161 -6.46 -17.40 -3.43
C MET A 161 -5.39 -16.71 -4.28
N GLU A 162 -5.72 -16.30 -5.51
CA GLU A 162 -4.77 -15.62 -6.39
C GLU A 162 -4.29 -14.29 -5.79
N GLN A 163 -5.19 -13.54 -5.18
CA GLN A 163 -4.84 -12.30 -4.47
C GLN A 163 -3.91 -12.56 -3.29
N LEU A 164 -4.20 -13.56 -2.45
CA LEU A 164 -3.36 -13.90 -1.30
C LEU A 164 -1.99 -14.42 -1.72
N MET A 165 -1.92 -15.20 -2.80
CA MET A 165 -0.63 -15.66 -3.36
C MET A 165 0.22 -14.51 -3.90
N LYS A 166 -0.41 -13.45 -4.44
CA LYS A 166 0.31 -12.24 -4.88
C LYS A 166 0.81 -11.41 -3.70
N MET A 167 -0.01 -11.24 -2.66
CA MET A 167 0.33 -10.43 -1.48
C MET A 167 1.35 -11.13 -0.55
N PHE A 168 1.24 -12.44 -0.39
CA PHE A 168 2.00 -13.24 0.57
C PHE A 168 2.67 -14.46 -0.09
N SER A 169 3.46 -14.21 -1.14
CA SER A 169 4.04 -15.25 -2.01
C SER A 169 4.91 -16.31 -1.30
N PHE A 170 5.55 -15.95 -0.18
CA PHE A 170 6.46 -16.83 0.56
C PHE A 170 5.84 -17.50 1.80
N HIS A 171 4.55 -17.24 2.11
CA HIS A 171 3.94 -17.82 3.31
C HIS A 171 3.52 -19.28 3.07
N PRO A 172 3.95 -20.24 3.91
CA PRO A 172 3.73 -21.68 3.67
C PRO A 172 2.25 -22.06 3.60
N ASP A 173 1.39 -21.45 4.43
CA ASP A 173 -0.04 -21.76 4.44
C ASP A 173 -0.78 -21.23 3.19
N ILE A 174 -0.28 -20.14 2.60
CA ILE A 174 -0.84 -19.56 1.39
C ILE A 174 -0.47 -20.42 0.17
N GLN A 175 0.75 -20.95 0.14
CA GLN A 175 1.19 -21.88 -0.90
C GLN A 175 0.38 -23.20 -0.92
N ARG A 176 -0.20 -23.59 0.21
CA ARG A 176 -1.07 -24.78 0.33
C ARG A 176 -2.52 -24.52 -0.06
N LEU A 177 -2.92 -23.27 -0.32
CA LEU A 177 -4.32 -22.95 -0.66
C LEU A 177 -4.84 -23.66 -1.91
N PRO A 178 -4.09 -23.77 -3.03
CA PRO A 178 -4.58 -24.48 -4.21
C PRO A 178 -4.95 -25.94 -3.91
N GLU A 179 -4.10 -26.62 -3.14
CA GLU A 179 -4.34 -27.99 -2.70
C GLU A 179 -5.55 -28.07 -1.76
N ARG A 180 -5.70 -27.13 -0.82
CA ARG A 180 -6.85 -27.06 0.08
C ARG A 180 -8.17 -26.89 -0.68
N VAL A 181 -8.22 -26.02 -1.69
CA VAL A 181 -9.43 -25.82 -2.51
C VAL A 181 -9.77 -27.10 -3.26
N GLN A 182 -8.77 -27.74 -3.88
CA GLN A 182 -8.98 -28.99 -4.61
C GLN A 182 -9.48 -30.10 -3.68
N ASN A 183 -8.85 -30.26 -2.51
CA ASN A 183 -9.27 -31.24 -1.51
C ASN A 183 -10.68 -30.97 -0.96
N ALA A 184 -11.05 -29.70 -0.77
CA ALA A 184 -12.40 -29.31 -0.35
C ALA A 184 -13.43 -29.64 -1.44
N ARG A 185 -13.12 -29.34 -2.71
CA ARG A 185 -13.96 -29.68 -3.86
C ARG A 185 -14.15 -31.18 -4.00
N ASP A 186 -13.08 -31.95 -3.88
CA ASP A 186 -13.13 -33.41 -3.98
C ASP A 186 -13.89 -34.03 -2.80
N THR A 187 -13.74 -33.49 -1.60
CA THR A 187 -14.53 -33.89 -0.42
C THR A 187 -16.01 -33.61 -0.63
N HIS A 188 -16.37 -32.42 -1.13
CA HIS A 188 -17.76 -32.06 -1.41
C HIS A 188 -18.36 -32.94 -2.51
N LYS A 189 -17.62 -33.19 -3.59
CA LYS A 189 -18.00 -34.14 -4.65
C LYS A 189 -18.26 -35.55 -4.10
N ARG A 190 -17.39 -36.07 -3.24
CA ARG A 190 -17.58 -37.38 -2.59
C ARG A 190 -18.81 -37.40 -1.69
N ALA A 191 -19.06 -36.32 -0.94
CA ALA A 191 -20.26 -36.20 -0.11
C ALA A 191 -21.54 -36.21 -0.96
N LEU A 192 -21.60 -35.41 -2.04
CA LEU A 192 -22.71 -35.40 -2.98
C LEU A 192 -22.92 -36.78 -3.64
N LEU A 193 -21.86 -37.47 -4.05
CA LEU A 193 -21.95 -38.82 -4.62
C LEU A 193 -22.50 -39.83 -3.62
N LYS A 194 -22.12 -39.71 -2.35
CA LYS A 194 -22.64 -40.56 -1.28
C LYS A 194 -24.12 -40.29 -1.04
N GLU A 195 -24.50 -39.03 -0.86
CA GLU A 195 -25.90 -38.63 -0.69
C GLU A 195 -26.77 -39.07 -1.87
N TRP A 196 -26.24 -38.97 -3.09
CA TRP A 196 -26.95 -39.40 -4.29
C TRP A 196 -27.17 -40.91 -4.30
N LYS A 197 -26.14 -41.71 -4.02
CA LYS A 197 -26.28 -43.17 -3.92
C LYS A 197 -27.27 -43.57 -2.83
N ASP A 198 -27.25 -42.89 -1.69
CA ASP A 198 -28.19 -43.11 -0.60
C ASP A 198 -29.63 -42.76 -1.03
N ALA A 199 -29.84 -41.64 -1.73
CA ALA A 199 -31.15 -41.24 -2.27
C ALA A 199 -31.68 -42.25 -3.31
N VAL A 200 -30.83 -42.72 -4.22
CA VAL A 200 -31.17 -43.75 -5.20
C VAL A 200 -31.55 -45.06 -4.51
N SER A 201 -30.83 -45.46 -3.46
CA SER A 201 -31.14 -46.69 -2.70
C SER A 201 -32.48 -46.63 -1.95
N ARG A 202 -32.94 -45.42 -1.61
CA ARG A 202 -34.22 -45.17 -0.95
C ARG A 202 -35.37 -44.93 -1.94
N ASP A 203 -35.10 -45.03 -3.25
CA ASP A 203 -36.03 -44.66 -4.32
C ASP A 203 -36.57 -43.21 -4.17
N ASP A 204 -35.79 -42.31 -3.56
CA ASP A 204 -36.11 -40.88 -3.51
C ASP A 204 -35.67 -40.22 -4.83
N VAL A 205 -36.56 -40.33 -5.82
CA VAL A 205 -36.32 -39.91 -7.20
C VAL A 205 -36.10 -38.40 -7.29
N ASP A 206 -36.85 -37.61 -6.53
CA ASP A 206 -36.84 -36.15 -6.61
C ASP A 206 -35.52 -35.61 -6.07
N ARG A 207 -35.11 -36.10 -4.90
CA ARG A 207 -33.82 -35.76 -4.32
C ARG A 207 -32.67 -36.25 -5.19
N SER A 208 -32.78 -37.43 -5.80
CA SER A 208 -31.75 -38.00 -6.66
C SER A 208 -31.50 -37.15 -7.92
N VAL A 209 -32.57 -36.64 -8.57
CA VAL A 209 -32.44 -35.75 -9.73
C VAL A 209 -31.80 -34.42 -9.34
N GLU A 210 -32.19 -33.84 -8.22
CA GLU A 210 -31.61 -32.57 -7.74
C GLU A 210 -30.12 -32.71 -7.41
N LEU A 211 -29.72 -33.80 -6.75
CA LEU A 211 -28.32 -34.10 -6.48
C LEU A 211 -27.51 -34.33 -7.76
N LEU A 212 -28.10 -34.93 -8.81
CA LEU A 212 -27.43 -35.09 -10.10
C LEU A 212 -27.15 -33.74 -10.79
N LYS A 213 -28.09 -32.79 -10.72
CA LYS A 213 -27.89 -31.43 -11.25
C LYS A 213 -26.72 -30.73 -10.55
N GLN A 214 -26.59 -30.91 -9.24
CA GLN A 214 -25.48 -30.35 -8.47
C GLN A 214 -24.16 -31.06 -8.81
N LEU A 215 -24.18 -32.38 -8.99
CA LEU A 215 -23.00 -33.19 -9.35
C LEU A 215 -22.44 -32.89 -10.75
N ASP A 216 -23.29 -32.47 -11.70
CA ASP A 216 -22.87 -32.14 -13.08
C ASP A 216 -21.73 -31.10 -13.11
N GLN A 217 -21.73 -30.15 -12.18
CA GLN A 217 -20.68 -29.12 -12.05
C GLN A 217 -19.30 -29.68 -11.61
N TYR A 218 -19.27 -30.90 -11.08
CA TYR A 218 -18.08 -31.51 -10.49
C TYR A 218 -17.59 -32.76 -11.21
N LEU A 219 -18.42 -33.36 -12.06
CA LEU A 219 -18.08 -34.59 -12.77
C LEU A 219 -17.33 -34.28 -14.07
N THR A 220 -16.26 -35.03 -14.30
CA THR A 220 -15.62 -35.05 -15.63
C THR A 220 -16.40 -35.98 -16.56
N PRO A 221 -16.30 -35.80 -17.90
CA PRO A 221 -17.00 -36.65 -18.86
C PRO A 221 -16.72 -38.16 -18.68
N GLY A 222 -15.50 -38.53 -18.30
CA GLY A 222 -15.13 -39.92 -18.06
C GLY A 222 -15.76 -40.53 -16.80
N GLU A 223 -15.88 -39.74 -15.73
CA GLU A 223 -16.53 -40.19 -14.48
C GLU A 223 -18.05 -40.25 -14.64
N ALA A 224 -18.63 -39.33 -15.40
CA ALA A 224 -20.07 -39.28 -15.66
C ALA A 224 -20.55 -40.52 -16.43
N GLU A 225 -19.74 -41.07 -17.34
CA GLU A 225 -20.11 -42.27 -18.12
C GLU A 225 -20.42 -43.47 -17.20
N GLY A 226 -19.68 -43.62 -16.10
CA GLY A 226 -19.91 -44.68 -15.12
C GLY A 226 -21.25 -44.58 -14.36
N TYR A 227 -21.87 -43.40 -14.32
CA TYR A 227 -23.14 -43.15 -13.63
C TYR A 227 -24.31 -42.99 -14.58
N LYS A 228 -24.07 -42.97 -15.89
CA LYS A 228 -25.05 -42.62 -16.92
C LYS A 228 -26.28 -43.53 -16.94
N GLU A 229 -26.09 -44.84 -16.84
CA GLU A 229 -27.21 -45.80 -16.85
C GLU A 229 -28.08 -45.63 -15.60
N ILE A 230 -27.47 -45.50 -14.41
CA ILE A 230 -28.20 -45.28 -13.15
C ILE A 230 -28.94 -43.93 -13.19
N ALA A 231 -28.28 -42.87 -13.67
CA ALA A 231 -28.89 -41.55 -13.81
C ALA A 231 -30.08 -41.60 -14.78
N ARG A 232 -29.94 -42.28 -15.92
CA ARG A 232 -31.01 -42.48 -16.91
C ARG A 232 -32.23 -43.16 -16.31
N ASP A 233 -32.01 -44.19 -15.49
CA ASP A 233 -33.09 -44.89 -14.80
C ASP A 233 -33.83 -43.99 -13.80
N VAL A 234 -33.09 -43.17 -13.03
CA VAL A 234 -33.68 -42.17 -12.11
C VAL A 234 -34.51 -41.14 -12.89
N PHE A 235 -33.98 -40.59 -13.99
CA PHE A 235 -34.73 -39.65 -14.83
C PHE A 235 -35.98 -40.28 -15.46
N LYS A 236 -35.89 -41.53 -15.89
CA LYS A 236 -37.05 -42.28 -16.41
C LYS A 236 -38.11 -42.49 -15.34
N LYS A 237 -37.72 -42.88 -14.12
CA LYS A 237 -38.62 -42.98 -12.96
C LYS A 237 -39.29 -41.63 -12.65
N ARG A 238 -38.53 -40.52 -12.65
CA ARG A 238 -39.06 -39.17 -12.42
C ARG A 238 -40.10 -38.78 -13.45
N LEU A 239 -39.78 -39.00 -14.73
CA LEU A 239 -40.70 -38.71 -15.83
C LEU A 239 -41.99 -39.53 -15.72
N GLN A 240 -41.90 -40.82 -15.35
CA GLN A 240 -43.07 -41.66 -15.12
C GLN A 240 -43.92 -41.15 -13.94
N GLN A 241 -43.29 -40.79 -12.82
CA GLN A 241 -43.99 -40.22 -11.65
C GLN A 241 -44.72 -38.92 -12.00
N LEU A 242 -44.06 -37.99 -12.68
CA LEU A 242 -44.69 -36.76 -13.16
C LEU A 242 -45.83 -37.03 -14.14
N GLY A 243 -45.65 -38.00 -15.06
CA GLY A 243 -46.69 -38.42 -15.99
C GLY A 243 -47.93 -38.99 -15.28
N VAL A 244 -47.74 -39.82 -14.24
CA VAL A 244 -48.83 -40.35 -13.42
C VAL A 244 -49.53 -39.23 -12.63
N GLN A 245 -48.79 -38.32 -12.01
CA GLN A 245 -49.35 -37.16 -11.29
C GLN A 245 -50.18 -36.27 -12.23
N PHE A 246 -49.66 -35.99 -13.42
CA PHE A 246 -50.37 -35.23 -14.44
C PHE A 246 -51.68 -35.93 -14.85
N ALA A 247 -51.64 -37.23 -15.15
CA ALA A 247 -52.83 -37.99 -15.52
C ALA A 247 -53.87 -38.03 -14.39
N LEU A 248 -53.43 -38.17 -13.14
CA LEU A 248 -54.29 -38.15 -11.95
C LEU A 248 -54.98 -36.79 -11.80
N HIS A 249 -54.24 -35.68 -11.84
CA HIS A 249 -54.83 -34.34 -11.73
C HIS A 249 -55.78 -34.00 -12.88
N VAL A 250 -55.50 -34.49 -14.09
CA VAL A 250 -56.42 -34.37 -15.23
C VAL A 250 -57.71 -35.16 -15.01
N SER A 251 -57.61 -36.38 -14.47
CA SER A 251 -58.76 -37.22 -14.10
C SER A 251 -59.61 -36.58 -13.00
N ASP A 252 -58.95 -36.02 -11.98
CA ASP A 252 -59.59 -35.39 -10.82
C ASP A 252 -60.10 -33.97 -11.12
N LYS A 253 -59.93 -33.48 -12.36
CA LYS A 253 -60.29 -32.12 -12.80
C LYS A 253 -59.60 -31.01 -12.01
N ASN A 254 -58.46 -31.30 -11.38
CA ASN A 254 -57.60 -30.31 -10.74
C ASN A 254 -56.73 -29.62 -11.81
N TRP A 255 -57.35 -28.76 -12.60
CA TRP A 255 -56.71 -28.09 -13.74
C TRP A 255 -55.52 -27.20 -13.37
N PRO A 256 -55.51 -26.44 -12.25
CA PRO A 256 -54.35 -25.64 -11.85
C PRO A 256 -53.09 -26.48 -11.61
N GLU A 257 -53.19 -27.55 -10.83
CA GLU A 257 -52.03 -28.44 -10.57
C GLU A 257 -51.64 -29.24 -11.81
N ALA A 258 -52.62 -29.70 -12.61
CA ALA A 258 -52.32 -30.35 -13.89
C ALA A 258 -51.53 -29.43 -14.84
N ALA A 259 -51.87 -28.13 -14.90
CA ALA A 259 -51.13 -27.16 -15.71
C ALA A 259 -49.70 -26.95 -15.18
N ARG A 260 -49.51 -26.88 -13.85
CA ARG A 260 -48.20 -26.72 -13.22
C ARG A 260 -47.29 -27.92 -13.49
N ILE A 261 -47.78 -29.14 -13.24
CA ILE A 261 -47.02 -30.38 -13.50
C ILE A 261 -46.77 -30.56 -15.01
N GLY A 262 -47.75 -30.25 -15.86
CA GLY A 262 -47.59 -30.32 -17.30
C GLY A 262 -46.50 -29.37 -17.82
N GLN A 263 -46.44 -28.15 -17.27
CA GLN A 263 -45.36 -27.21 -17.57
C GLN A 263 -44.00 -27.74 -17.10
N GLN A 264 -43.93 -28.29 -15.89
CA GLN A 264 -42.71 -28.90 -15.35
C GLN A 264 -42.19 -30.03 -16.25
N ILE A 265 -43.05 -30.91 -16.76
CA ILE A 265 -42.66 -31.99 -17.69
C ILE A 265 -42.06 -31.41 -18.99
N ILE A 266 -42.65 -30.34 -19.52
CA ILE A 266 -42.19 -29.70 -20.77
C ILE A 266 -40.82 -29.04 -20.57
N ASP A 267 -40.61 -28.40 -19.43
CA ASP A 267 -39.38 -27.66 -19.13
C ASP A 267 -38.22 -28.59 -18.75
N GLU A 268 -38.48 -29.62 -17.93
CA GLU A 268 -37.44 -30.58 -17.50
C GLU A 268 -37.13 -31.64 -18.55
N PHE A 269 -38.10 -32.03 -19.40
CA PHE A 269 -37.96 -33.14 -20.35
C PHE A 269 -38.46 -32.80 -21.77
N PRO A 270 -37.89 -31.78 -22.44
CA PRO A 270 -38.46 -31.20 -23.66
C PRO A 270 -38.57 -32.19 -24.85
N ASN A 271 -37.70 -33.20 -24.87
CA ASN A 271 -37.59 -34.20 -25.94
C ASN A 271 -38.29 -35.53 -25.62
N ALA A 272 -38.92 -35.66 -24.45
CA ALA A 272 -39.63 -36.88 -24.09
C ALA A 272 -40.97 -36.98 -24.84
N ARG A 273 -41.36 -38.20 -25.24
CA ARG A 273 -42.67 -38.45 -25.87
C ARG A 273 -43.83 -37.96 -25.00
N ILE A 274 -43.78 -38.23 -23.69
CA ILE A 274 -44.80 -37.77 -22.75
C ILE A 274 -44.89 -36.24 -22.75
N ALA A 275 -43.76 -35.52 -22.87
CA ALA A 275 -43.77 -34.06 -22.94
C ALA A 275 -44.42 -33.54 -24.22
N ALA A 276 -44.26 -34.22 -25.35
CA ALA A 276 -44.98 -33.88 -26.58
C ALA A 276 -46.50 -34.07 -26.42
N GLU A 277 -46.93 -35.21 -25.88
CA GLU A 277 -48.35 -35.50 -25.62
C GLU A 277 -48.97 -34.51 -24.61
N VAL A 278 -48.21 -34.11 -23.59
CA VAL A 278 -48.62 -33.08 -22.62
C VAL A 278 -48.72 -31.72 -23.30
N ARG A 279 -47.72 -31.32 -24.09
CA ARG A 279 -47.68 -30.05 -24.82
C ARG A 279 -48.89 -29.86 -25.72
N ASP A 280 -49.33 -30.91 -26.40
CA ASP A 280 -50.53 -30.89 -27.25
C ASP A 280 -51.82 -30.67 -26.43
N ARG A 281 -51.88 -31.16 -25.19
CA ARG A 281 -53.03 -31.03 -24.29
C ARG A 281 -53.03 -29.75 -23.45
N MET A 282 -51.88 -29.09 -23.31
CA MET A 282 -51.71 -27.90 -22.46
C MET A 282 -52.62 -26.71 -22.79
N PRO A 283 -52.95 -26.38 -24.07
CA PRO A 283 -53.86 -25.27 -24.37
C PRO A 283 -55.23 -25.45 -23.72
N ILE A 284 -55.80 -26.67 -23.81
CA ILE A 284 -57.11 -27.01 -23.25
C ILE A 284 -57.06 -26.98 -21.71
N ILE A 285 -55.98 -27.51 -21.11
CA ILE A 285 -55.82 -27.56 -19.65
C ILE A 285 -55.66 -26.14 -19.08
N ARG A 286 -54.90 -25.27 -19.75
CA ARG A 286 -54.74 -23.87 -19.34
C ARG A 286 -56.05 -23.10 -19.42
N GLU A 287 -56.82 -23.27 -20.50
CA GLU A 287 -58.14 -22.65 -20.63
C GLU A 287 -59.06 -23.07 -19.48
N LYS A 288 -59.11 -24.37 -19.17
CA LYS A 288 -59.90 -24.91 -18.04
C LYS A 288 -59.40 -24.43 -16.67
N ALA A 289 -58.09 -24.28 -16.50
CA ALA A 289 -57.51 -23.74 -15.27
C ALA A 289 -57.93 -22.26 -15.04
N THR A 290 -57.91 -21.44 -16.09
CA THR A 290 -58.38 -20.05 -16.04
C THR A 290 -59.87 -19.96 -15.71
N GLN A 291 -60.69 -20.82 -16.31
CA GLN A 291 -62.13 -20.89 -16.03
C GLN A 291 -62.41 -21.34 -14.59
N ALA A 292 -61.70 -22.37 -14.10
CA ALA A 292 -61.82 -22.86 -12.73
C ALA A 292 -61.38 -21.82 -11.68
N GLY A 293 -60.30 -21.06 -11.95
CA GLY A 293 -59.86 -19.98 -11.08
C GLY A 293 -60.83 -18.79 -11.04
N SER A 294 -61.53 -18.53 -12.15
CA SER A 294 -62.56 -17.48 -12.22
C SER A 294 -63.84 -17.85 -11.48
N ALA A 295 -64.19 -19.13 -11.40
CA ALA A 295 -65.39 -19.63 -10.70
C ALA A 295 -65.24 -19.67 -9.18
N VAL A 296 -64.01 -19.66 -8.64
CA VAL A 296 -63.72 -19.63 -7.19
C VAL A 296 -63.64 -18.18 -6.67
N ALA A 297 -63.52 -17.19 -7.55
CA ALA A 297 -63.39 -15.77 -7.21
C ALA A 297 -64.72 -15.00 -7.18
N ILE A 298 -65.85 -15.68 -7.40
CA ILE A 298 -67.24 -15.17 -7.30
C ILE A 298 -67.91 -15.84 -6.10
#